data_AF-A0A1S3HC66-F1
#
_entry.id   AF-A0A1S3HC66-F1
#
_cell.length_a   1.000
_cell.length_b   1.000
_cell.length_c   1.000
_cell.angle_alpha   90.00
_cell.angle_beta   90.00
_cell.angle_gamma   90.00
#
_symmetry.space_group_name_H-M   'P 1'
#
loop_
_entity.id
_entity.type
_entity.pdbx_description
1 polymer ?
#
loop_
_entity_poly.entity_id
_entity_poly.type
_entity_poly.pdbx_seq_one_letter_code
_entity_poly.pdbx_strand_id
1 'polypeptide(L)'
;METEDYVCTGSFIFTFFVAIVSGRRAWMLIDMISTIVFGVWFFFPKSILPLQADLVIDSGHVLLCHMVAATLLGSAVVWALSRNSSDETVQVTMLITRVLSASLILIYMIYAQYANAQAKHGRFTQQNYWFGILGTTLWDLGNIIQLLRTVEWGGGAENTSSGLDHSLRRDFFVIFIGGVVMATFAGSTVQCLFPHLILDGIHSHMDRTVGALNIGMAFLSFIAPGFHSDEDKRAVLLGRIVQCIMLLASVAWQHFYIISMTTTQTLTVGAPLALLPASNYWFGILGTTLWDLGNIIQLLRTVEWGGGAENTSSGLDHSLRRDFFVIFIGGVVMATFAGSTVQCLFPHLILDGIHSHMDRTVGALNIGMAFLSFIAPGFHSDEDKRAVLLGRIVQCIMLLASVAWQHFYIISMTTTQTLTVGAPLALLLLSGYLSSGERKKED
;
A
#
# COMPACT_ATOMS: atom_id res chain seq x y z
N MET A 1 19.65 24.26 4.14
CA MET A 1 19.23 24.30 2.73
C MET A 1 20.08 25.31 2.03
N GLU A 2 20.64 24.89 0.91
CA GLU A 2 21.40 25.76 0.02
C GLU A 2 20.43 26.59 -0.84
N THR A 3 20.92 27.63 -1.50
CA THR A 3 20.07 28.49 -2.35
C THR A 3 19.41 27.70 -3.47
N GLU A 4 20.10 26.68 -3.97
CA GLU A 4 19.61 25.76 -5.00
C GLU A 4 18.34 25.01 -4.55
N ASP A 5 18.27 24.56 -3.30
CA ASP A 5 17.11 23.83 -2.76
C ASP A 5 15.82 24.68 -2.82
N TYR A 6 15.94 25.97 -2.48
CA TYR A 6 14.82 26.91 -2.53
C TYR A 6 14.35 27.16 -3.96
N VAL A 7 15.29 27.33 -4.90
CA VAL A 7 14.96 27.55 -6.32
C VAL A 7 14.28 26.32 -6.91
N CYS A 8 14.79 25.14 -6.62
CA CYS A 8 14.22 23.87 -7.08
C CYS A 8 12.81 23.65 -6.50
N THR A 9 12.64 23.84 -5.19
CA THR A 9 11.33 23.70 -4.52
C THR A 9 10.34 24.75 -5.02
N GLY A 10 10.74 26.00 -5.16
CA GLY A 10 9.91 27.07 -5.70
C GLY A 10 9.47 26.80 -7.15
N SER A 11 10.39 26.32 -7.99
CA SER A 11 10.10 25.93 -9.37
C SER A 11 9.15 24.74 -9.44
N PHE A 12 9.30 23.77 -8.54
CA PHE A 12 8.42 22.61 -8.45
C PHE A 12 7.00 23.01 -8.06
N ILE A 13 6.84 23.85 -7.03
CA ILE A 13 5.54 24.40 -6.61
C ILE A 13 4.90 25.21 -7.73
N PHE A 14 5.67 26.06 -8.41
CA PHE A 14 5.16 26.85 -9.54
C PHE A 14 4.68 25.95 -10.69
N THR A 15 5.48 24.94 -11.04
CA THR A 15 5.12 23.97 -12.10
C THR A 15 3.83 23.23 -11.76
N PHE A 16 3.67 22.83 -10.49
CA PHE A 16 2.43 22.24 -10.00
C PHE A 16 1.21 23.17 -10.19
N PHE A 17 1.34 24.45 -9.81
CA PHE A 17 0.26 25.42 -10.00
C PHE A 17 -0.10 25.65 -11.47
N VAL A 18 0.88 25.68 -12.37
CA VAL A 18 0.61 25.79 -13.80
C VAL A 18 -0.07 24.51 -14.32
N ALA A 19 0.40 23.33 -13.90
CA ALA A 19 -0.16 22.06 -14.34
C ALA A 19 -1.62 21.88 -13.89
N ILE A 20 -1.95 22.23 -12.65
CA ILE A 20 -3.30 22.00 -12.09
C ILE A 20 -4.38 22.89 -12.70
N VAL A 21 -4.01 24.09 -13.17
CA VAL A 21 -4.93 25.01 -13.86
C VAL A 21 -5.08 24.70 -15.35
N SER A 22 -4.20 23.87 -15.93
CA SER A 22 -4.18 23.57 -17.38
C SER A 22 -5.29 22.62 -17.84
N GLY A 23 -6.18 22.19 -16.93
CA GLY A 23 -7.29 21.27 -17.20
C GLY A 23 -6.89 19.79 -17.14
N ARG A 24 -7.91 18.91 -17.12
CA ARG A 24 -7.74 17.46 -16.87
C ARG A 24 -6.82 16.78 -17.87
N ARG A 25 -7.02 16.99 -19.17
CA ARG A 25 -6.19 16.36 -20.22
C ARG A 25 -4.72 16.76 -20.13
N ALA A 26 -4.44 18.04 -19.88
CA ALA A 26 -3.07 18.52 -19.73
C ALA A 26 -2.42 17.97 -18.45
N TRP A 27 -3.13 18.00 -17.32
CA TRP A 27 -2.69 17.37 -16.07
C TRP A 27 -2.33 15.91 -16.30
N MET A 28 -3.21 15.18 -16.98
CA MET A 28 -3.00 13.77 -17.25
C MET A 28 -1.77 13.50 -18.13
N LEU A 29 -1.54 14.33 -19.15
CA LEU A 29 -0.33 14.22 -19.96
C LEU A 29 0.93 14.50 -19.13
N ILE A 30 0.89 15.51 -18.26
CA ILE A 30 2.00 15.86 -17.36
C ILE A 30 2.26 14.74 -16.35
N ASP A 31 1.22 14.12 -15.78
CA ASP A 31 1.32 12.95 -14.90
C ASP A 31 2.00 11.76 -15.61
N MET A 32 1.57 11.45 -16.83
CA MET A 32 2.18 10.39 -17.63
C MET A 32 3.66 10.67 -17.92
N ILE A 33 4.00 11.88 -18.38
CA ILE A 33 5.39 12.26 -18.66
C ILE A 33 6.23 12.16 -17.38
N SER A 34 5.72 12.68 -16.25
CA SER A 34 6.43 12.64 -14.98
C SER A 34 6.63 11.20 -14.51
N THR A 35 5.61 10.35 -14.65
CA THR A 35 5.70 8.91 -14.35
C THR A 35 6.78 8.23 -15.19
N ILE A 36 6.91 8.56 -16.48
CA ILE A 36 7.98 8.04 -17.34
C ILE A 36 9.33 8.52 -16.86
N VAL A 37 9.48 9.82 -16.61
CA VAL A 37 10.75 10.41 -16.16
C VAL A 37 11.21 9.79 -14.84
N PHE A 38 10.34 9.72 -13.83
CA PHE A 38 10.65 9.08 -12.56
C PHE A 38 10.89 7.58 -12.72
N GLY A 39 10.07 6.88 -13.50
CA GLY A 39 10.27 5.47 -13.79
C GLY A 39 11.64 5.17 -14.40
N VAL A 40 12.06 5.96 -15.40
CA VAL A 40 13.41 5.86 -15.97
C VAL A 40 14.48 6.22 -14.94
N TRP A 41 14.28 7.25 -14.14
CA TRP A 41 15.26 7.67 -13.12
C TRP A 41 15.48 6.61 -12.05
N PHE A 42 14.43 5.88 -11.64
CA PHE A 42 14.54 4.76 -10.71
C PHE A 42 15.33 3.56 -11.26
N PHE A 43 15.58 3.47 -12.58
CA PHE A 43 16.57 2.50 -13.09
C PHE A 43 18.01 2.82 -12.72
N PHE A 44 18.27 4.06 -12.28
CA PHE A 44 19.59 4.55 -11.88
C PHE A 44 19.60 4.85 -10.37
N PRO A 45 19.54 3.82 -9.50
CA PRO A 45 19.47 3.97 -8.04
C PRO A 45 20.62 4.82 -7.49
N LYS A 46 21.81 4.74 -8.09
CA LYS A 46 23.00 5.54 -7.75
C LYS A 46 22.82 7.04 -7.93
N SER A 47 21.88 7.45 -8.77
CA SER A 47 21.59 8.86 -9.01
C SER A 47 20.47 9.37 -8.10
N ILE A 48 19.48 8.54 -7.77
CA ILE A 48 18.28 8.99 -7.03
C ILE A 48 18.36 8.76 -5.52
N LEU A 49 18.85 7.60 -5.06
CA LEU A 49 18.86 7.27 -3.63
C LEU A 49 19.78 8.19 -2.81
N PRO A 50 21.01 8.55 -3.26
CA PRO A 50 21.88 9.43 -2.48
C PRO A 50 21.33 10.85 -2.35
N LEU A 51 20.39 11.26 -3.22
CA LEU A 51 19.70 12.53 -3.07
C LEU A 51 18.79 12.49 -1.85
N GLN A 52 18.10 11.37 -1.61
CA GLN A 52 17.05 11.27 -0.59
C GLN A 52 17.50 10.61 0.71
N ALA A 53 18.58 9.83 0.71
CA ALA A 53 19.02 9.07 1.88
C ALA A 53 20.54 8.93 1.94
N ASP A 54 21.06 8.92 3.16
CA ASP A 54 22.47 8.67 3.45
C ASP A 54 22.69 7.17 3.65
N LEU A 55 23.06 6.48 2.57
CA LEU A 55 23.19 5.02 2.54
C LEU A 55 24.25 4.55 1.53
N VAL A 56 24.76 3.35 1.79
CA VAL A 56 25.58 2.61 0.83
C VAL A 56 24.66 1.71 0.02
N ILE A 57 24.58 1.96 -1.28
CA ILE A 57 23.66 1.24 -2.17
C ILE A 57 24.18 -0.18 -2.37
N ASP A 58 23.37 -1.15 -1.94
CA ASP A 58 23.61 -2.57 -2.18
C ASP A 58 22.69 -3.14 -3.27
N SER A 59 22.73 -4.46 -3.42
CA SER A 59 21.96 -5.19 -4.41
C SER A 59 20.45 -5.16 -4.15
N GLY A 60 20.02 -5.11 -2.88
CA GLY A 60 18.61 -5.02 -2.51
C GLY A 60 18.00 -3.68 -2.93
N HIS A 61 18.72 -2.60 -2.65
CA HIS A 61 18.34 -1.25 -3.09
C HIS A 61 18.15 -1.15 -4.60
N VAL A 62 19.09 -1.73 -5.37
CA VAL A 62 19.05 -1.69 -6.84
C VAL A 62 17.80 -2.38 -7.36
N LEU A 63 17.53 -3.62 -6.91
CA LEU A 63 16.36 -4.37 -7.35
C LEU A 63 15.06 -3.65 -6.97
N LEU A 64 14.93 -3.18 -5.73
CA LEU A 64 13.71 -2.51 -5.28
C LEU A 64 13.45 -1.21 -6.05
N CYS A 65 14.49 -0.44 -6.41
CA CYS A 65 14.34 0.71 -7.30
C CYS A 65 13.87 0.28 -8.69
N HIS A 66 14.40 -0.80 -9.25
CA HIS A 66 13.97 -1.32 -10.55
C HIS A 66 12.53 -1.85 -10.51
N MET A 67 12.08 -2.40 -9.39
CA MET A 67 10.68 -2.77 -9.18
C MET A 67 9.77 -1.54 -9.23
N VAL A 68 10.13 -0.46 -8.52
CA VAL A 68 9.41 0.82 -8.59
C VAL A 68 9.38 1.35 -10.02
N ALA A 69 10.52 1.35 -10.71
CA ALA A 69 10.65 1.76 -12.11
C ALA A 69 9.71 0.97 -13.04
N ALA A 70 9.70 -0.36 -12.91
CA ALA A 70 8.85 -1.25 -13.71
C ALA A 70 7.36 -0.98 -13.48
N THR A 71 6.93 -0.77 -12.23
CA THR A 71 5.53 -0.47 -11.94
C THR A 71 5.11 0.91 -12.45
N LEU A 72 5.98 1.93 -12.32
CA LEU A 72 5.73 3.26 -12.87
C LEU A 72 5.60 3.20 -14.40
N LEU A 73 6.53 2.55 -15.09
CA LEU A 73 6.50 2.49 -16.56
C LEU A 73 5.36 1.62 -17.10
N GLY A 74 5.03 0.51 -16.43
CA GLY A 74 3.83 -0.26 -16.73
C GLY A 74 2.56 0.59 -16.63
N SER A 75 2.43 1.39 -15.56
CA SER A 75 1.32 2.34 -15.42
C SER A 75 1.32 3.41 -16.51
N ALA A 76 2.48 3.93 -16.91
CA ALA A 76 2.59 4.92 -17.97
C ALA A 76 2.18 4.37 -19.34
N VAL A 77 2.42 3.07 -19.61
CA VAL A 77 1.94 2.41 -20.82
C VAL A 77 0.42 2.36 -20.85
N VAL A 78 -0.24 2.00 -19.74
CA VAL A 78 -1.71 2.02 -19.68
C VAL A 78 -2.22 3.41 -20.05
N TRP A 79 -1.65 4.44 -19.41
CA TRP A 79 -2.00 5.84 -19.67
C TRP A 79 -1.77 6.25 -21.12
N ALA A 80 -0.62 5.91 -21.71
CA ALA A 80 -0.30 6.28 -23.08
C ALA A 80 -1.28 5.69 -24.10
N LEU A 81 -1.75 4.47 -23.84
CA LEU A 81 -2.69 3.76 -24.70
C LEU A 81 -4.14 4.20 -24.49
N SER A 82 -4.52 4.56 -23.26
CA SER A 82 -5.88 4.96 -22.92
C SER A 82 -6.13 6.48 -22.94
N ARG A 83 -5.10 7.31 -23.17
CA ARG A 83 -5.20 8.79 -23.14
C ARG A 83 -6.25 9.38 -24.08
N ASN A 84 -6.54 8.69 -25.18
CA ASN A 84 -7.48 9.13 -26.20
C ASN A 84 -8.87 8.52 -25.99
N SER A 85 -9.09 7.76 -24.91
CA SER A 85 -10.38 7.19 -24.60
C SER A 85 -11.43 8.28 -24.42
N SER A 86 -12.57 8.08 -25.09
CA SER A 86 -13.77 8.89 -24.89
C SER A 86 -14.52 8.53 -23.61
N ASP A 87 -14.16 7.41 -22.97
CA ASP A 87 -14.76 6.96 -21.74
C ASP A 87 -14.17 7.73 -20.55
N GLU A 88 -14.98 8.58 -19.93
CA GLU A 88 -14.56 9.36 -18.75
C GLU A 88 -14.22 8.46 -17.57
N THR A 89 -14.83 7.27 -17.48
CA THR A 89 -14.57 6.31 -16.41
C THR A 89 -13.12 5.85 -16.40
N VAL A 90 -12.51 5.69 -17.58
CA VAL A 90 -11.08 5.36 -17.72
C VAL A 90 -10.21 6.44 -17.10
N GLN A 91 -10.48 7.72 -17.42
CA GLN A 91 -9.71 8.85 -16.90
C GLN A 91 -9.87 8.98 -15.38
N VAL A 92 -11.10 8.84 -14.88
CA VAL A 92 -11.42 8.85 -13.45
C VAL A 92 -10.72 7.70 -12.72
N THR A 93 -10.77 6.49 -13.25
CA THR A 93 -10.09 5.32 -12.67
C THR A 93 -8.58 5.54 -12.62
N MET A 94 -7.97 6.09 -13.67
CA MET A 94 -6.55 6.39 -13.66
C MET A 94 -6.16 7.44 -12.61
N LEU A 95 -7.00 8.45 -12.37
CA LEU A 95 -6.80 9.41 -11.29
C LEU A 95 -6.94 8.74 -9.91
N ILE A 96 -7.97 7.91 -9.70
CA ILE A 96 -8.17 7.18 -8.44
C ILE A 96 -6.98 6.28 -8.12
N THR A 97 -6.44 5.58 -9.10
CA THR A 97 -5.32 4.65 -8.88
C THR A 97 -4.03 5.40 -8.53
N ARG A 98 -3.84 6.60 -9.12
CA ARG A 98 -2.78 7.54 -8.73
C ARG A 98 -2.96 8.06 -7.30
N VAL A 99 -4.15 8.51 -6.94
CA VAL A 99 -4.44 8.98 -5.57
C VAL A 99 -4.15 7.88 -4.55
N LEU A 100 -4.70 6.68 -4.76
CA LEU A 100 -4.48 5.54 -3.87
C LEU A 100 -2.99 5.21 -3.71
N SER A 101 -2.25 5.15 -4.81
CA SER A 101 -0.81 4.86 -4.77
C SER A 101 -0.03 5.97 -4.06
N ALA A 102 -0.26 7.22 -4.46
CA ALA A 102 0.47 8.38 -3.96
C ALA A 102 0.20 8.63 -2.47
N SER A 103 -1.06 8.53 -2.03
CA SER A 103 -1.40 8.65 -0.62
C SER A 103 -0.71 7.58 0.24
N LEU A 104 -0.69 6.31 -0.20
CA LEU A 104 0.02 5.24 0.52
C LEU A 104 1.53 5.47 0.55
N ILE A 105 2.13 5.86 -0.58
CA ILE A 105 3.57 6.21 -0.64
C ILE A 105 3.88 7.36 0.31
N LEU A 106 3.08 8.42 0.30
CA LEU A 106 3.27 9.58 1.16
C LEU A 106 3.26 9.18 2.63
N ILE A 107 2.28 8.36 3.02
CA ILE A 107 2.19 7.81 4.37
C ILE A 107 3.45 6.98 4.71
N TYR A 108 3.96 6.15 3.80
CA TYR A 108 5.20 5.39 4.00
C TYR A 108 6.45 6.26 4.05
N MET A 109 6.51 7.35 3.26
CA MET A 109 7.62 8.31 3.30
C MET A 109 7.66 9.02 4.64
N ILE A 110 6.52 9.54 5.11
CA ILE A 110 6.40 10.20 6.41
C ILE A 110 6.82 9.25 7.52
N TYR A 111 6.28 8.03 7.53
CA TYR A 111 6.66 7.04 8.52
C TYR A 111 8.16 6.74 8.49
N ALA A 112 8.72 6.46 7.32
CA ALA A 112 10.12 6.08 7.21
C ALA A 112 11.05 7.24 7.57
N GLN A 113 10.65 8.49 7.30
CA GLN A 113 11.35 9.69 7.70
C GLN A 113 11.42 9.85 9.22
N TYR A 114 10.34 9.56 9.95
CA TYR A 114 10.31 9.64 11.41
C TYR A 114 10.95 8.40 12.07
N ALA A 115 10.58 7.20 11.64
CA ALA A 115 11.06 5.95 12.21
C ALA A 115 12.57 5.77 12.04
N ASN A 116 13.13 6.24 10.92
CA ASN A 116 14.57 6.14 10.66
C ASN A 116 15.34 7.42 10.99
N ALA A 117 14.71 8.43 11.62
CA ALA A 117 15.38 9.70 11.95
C ALA A 117 16.63 9.50 12.84
N GLN A 118 16.61 8.46 13.69
CA GLN A 118 17.70 8.10 14.60
C GLN A 118 18.53 6.89 14.12
N ALA A 119 18.23 6.33 12.96
CA ALA A 119 19.01 5.21 12.43
C ALA A 119 20.44 5.67 12.08
N LYS A 120 21.44 4.87 12.46
CA LYS A 120 22.86 5.15 12.13
C LYS A 120 23.16 5.01 10.64
N HIS A 121 22.38 4.20 9.93
CA HIS A 121 22.48 3.94 8.49
C HIS A 121 21.08 3.96 7.86
N GLY A 122 20.97 4.37 6.59
CA GLY A 122 19.68 4.41 5.90
C GLY A 122 18.76 5.52 6.41
N ARG A 123 19.34 6.65 6.82
CA ARG A 123 18.57 7.82 7.27
C ARG A 123 18.15 8.65 6.07
N PHE A 124 16.87 8.99 5.98
CA PHE A 124 16.40 9.94 4.99
C PHE A 124 16.92 11.36 5.28
N THR A 125 17.44 12.01 4.24
CA THR A 125 17.98 13.38 4.32
C THR A 125 16.85 14.41 4.29
N GLN A 126 17.19 15.68 4.50
CA GLN A 126 16.23 16.77 4.33
C GLN A 126 15.68 16.86 2.91
N GLN A 127 16.42 16.39 1.91
CA GLN A 127 15.94 16.37 0.53
C GLN A 127 14.76 15.42 0.33
N ASN A 128 14.65 14.35 1.13
CA ASN A 128 13.45 13.51 1.11
C ASN A 128 12.20 14.29 1.55
N TYR A 129 12.31 15.25 2.47
CA TYR A 129 11.18 16.12 2.83
C TYR A 129 10.77 17.01 1.66
N TRP A 130 11.73 17.71 1.05
CA TRP A 130 11.46 18.72 0.02
C TRP A 130 11.10 18.15 -1.34
N PHE A 131 11.72 17.04 -1.74
CA PHE A 131 11.49 16.44 -3.06
C PHE A 131 10.62 15.19 -2.99
N GLY A 132 10.79 14.35 -1.96
CA GLY A 132 9.96 13.17 -1.77
C GLY A 132 8.57 13.53 -1.26
N ILE A 133 8.48 13.92 0.02
CA ILE A 133 7.21 14.15 0.72
C ILE A 133 6.40 15.30 0.09
N LEU A 134 6.99 16.48 -0.06
CA LEU A 134 6.31 17.62 -0.70
C LEU A 134 5.96 17.29 -2.16
N GLY A 135 6.87 16.63 -2.88
CA GLY A 135 6.66 16.17 -4.25
C GLY A 135 5.41 15.31 -4.39
N THR A 136 5.37 14.21 -3.65
CA THR A 136 4.24 13.27 -3.62
C THR A 136 2.97 13.95 -3.10
N THR A 137 3.06 14.84 -2.10
CA THR A 137 1.89 15.57 -1.58
C THR A 137 1.24 16.44 -2.65
N LEU A 138 2.03 17.25 -3.36
CA LEU A 138 1.52 18.10 -4.42
C LEU A 138 0.93 17.24 -5.55
N TRP A 139 1.62 16.19 -5.95
CA TRP A 139 1.12 15.30 -7.01
C TRP A 139 -0.20 14.60 -6.63
N ASP A 140 -0.30 14.13 -5.39
CA ASP A 140 -1.53 13.53 -4.86
C ASP A 140 -2.68 14.54 -4.82
N LEU A 141 -2.44 15.74 -4.29
CA LEU A 141 -3.42 16.83 -4.28
C LEU A 141 -3.88 17.22 -5.68
N GLY A 142 -2.97 17.25 -6.66
CA GLY A 142 -3.32 17.53 -8.04
C GLY A 142 -4.27 16.47 -8.61
N ASN A 143 -3.99 15.19 -8.38
CA ASN A 143 -4.88 14.10 -8.78
C ASN A 143 -6.23 14.16 -8.07
N ILE A 144 -6.26 14.46 -6.76
CA ILE A 144 -7.50 14.67 -5.99
C ILE A 144 -8.30 15.83 -6.57
N ILE A 145 -7.68 16.97 -6.86
CA ILE A 145 -8.38 18.15 -7.40
C ILE A 145 -8.94 17.87 -8.79
N GLN A 146 -8.21 17.19 -9.67
CA GLN A 146 -8.77 16.80 -10.98
C GLN A 146 -9.90 15.78 -10.82
N LEU A 147 -9.80 14.87 -9.87
CA LEU A 147 -10.85 13.90 -9.55
C LEU A 147 -12.11 14.59 -9.00
N LEU A 148 -11.96 15.58 -8.10
CA LEU A 148 -13.09 16.35 -7.57
C LEU A 148 -13.80 17.21 -8.63
N ARG A 149 -13.13 17.48 -9.77
CA ARG A 149 -13.72 18.17 -10.92
C ARG A 149 -14.50 17.24 -11.85
N THR A 150 -14.45 15.92 -11.66
CA THR A 150 -15.20 14.99 -12.50
C THR A 150 -16.64 14.87 -12.01
N VAL A 151 -17.57 14.88 -12.97
CA VAL A 151 -19.00 14.75 -12.67
C VAL A 151 -19.38 13.26 -12.60
N GLU A 152 -18.69 12.43 -13.37
CA GLU A 152 -18.95 10.99 -13.43
C GLU A 152 -18.10 10.24 -12.42
N TRP A 153 -18.78 9.57 -11.49
CA TRP A 153 -18.18 8.76 -10.43
C TRP A 153 -18.66 7.31 -10.54
N GLY A 154 -18.24 6.59 -11.57
CA GLY A 154 -18.59 5.18 -11.68
C GLY A 154 -18.37 4.62 -13.07
N GLY A 155 -17.85 3.38 -13.14
CA GLY A 155 -17.76 2.59 -14.37
C GLY A 155 -19.14 2.32 -14.97
N GLY A 156 -19.17 2.07 -16.28
CA GLY A 156 -20.39 1.63 -16.97
C GLY A 156 -20.89 0.29 -16.44
N ALA A 157 -22.12 -0.07 -16.83
CA ALA A 157 -22.66 -1.40 -16.54
C ALA A 157 -21.70 -2.46 -17.10
N GLU A 158 -21.20 -3.35 -16.23
CA GLU A 158 -20.25 -4.38 -16.62
C GLU A 158 -20.91 -5.36 -17.58
N ASN A 159 -20.31 -5.57 -18.75
CA ASN A 159 -20.67 -6.69 -19.62
C ASN A 159 -19.94 -7.94 -19.10
N THR A 160 -20.50 -8.58 -18.08
CA THR A 160 -19.88 -9.64 -17.26
C THR A 160 -19.47 -10.93 -18.01
N SER A 161 -19.68 -11.02 -19.33
CA SER A 161 -19.50 -12.25 -20.12
C SER A 161 -18.19 -12.32 -20.92
N SER A 162 -17.30 -11.33 -20.84
CA SER A 162 -16.05 -11.38 -21.62
C SER A 162 -14.91 -12.10 -20.87
N GLY A 163 -14.13 -12.93 -21.58
CA GLY A 163 -12.91 -13.55 -21.03
C GLY A 163 -11.84 -12.52 -20.63
N LEU A 164 -11.94 -11.30 -21.17
CA LEU A 164 -11.09 -10.17 -20.81
C LEU A 164 -11.38 -9.69 -19.39
N ASP A 165 -12.65 -9.56 -19.02
CA ASP A 165 -13.08 -9.13 -17.68
C ASP A 165 -12.66 -10.14 -16.61
N HIS A 166 -12.78 -11.44 -16.90
CA HIS A 166 -12.27 -12.49 -16.00
C HIS A 166 -10.75 -12.41 -15.81
N SER A 167 -10.00 -12.02 -16.84
CA SER A 167 -8.55 -11.88 -16.75
C SER A 167 -8.17 -10.65 -15.91
N LEU A 168 -8.90 -9.54 -16.05
CA LEU A 168 -8.74 -8.34 -15.23
C LEU A 168 -9.05 -8.58 -13.74
N ARG A 169 -10.13 -9.32 -13.43
CA ARG A 169 -10.47 -9.69 -12.04
C ARG A 169 -9.41 -10.57 -11.40
N ARG A 170 -8.81 -11.48 -12.16
CA ARG A 170 -7.71 -12.32 -11.69
C ARG A 170 -6.44 -11.50 -11.47
N ASP A 171 -6.07 -10.63 -12.41
CA ASP A 171 -4.95 -9.70 -12.25
C ASP A 171 -5.11 -8.86 -10.98
N PHE A 172 -6.30 -8.28 -10.78
CA PHE A 172 -6.63 -7.57 -9.56
C PHE A 172 -6.34 -8.38 -8.31
N PHE A 173 -6.88 -9.60 -8.20
CA PHE A 173 -6.71 -10.41 -7.00
C PHE A 173 -5.23 -10.70 -6.70
N VAL A 174 -4.48 -11.14 -7.72
CA VAL A 174 -3.05 -11.50 -7.55
C VAL A 174 -2.22 -10.28 -7.15
N ILE A 175 -2.39 -9.17 -7.86
CA ILE A 175 -1.58 -7.96 -7.64
C ILE A 175 -1.98 -7.26 -6.35
N PHE A 176 -3.27 -7.27 -5.99
CA PHE A 176 -3.74 -6.72 -4.73
C PHE A 176 -3.13 -7.46 -3.53
N ILE A 177 -3.22 -8.79 -3.52
CA ILE A 177 -2.65 -9.61 -2.44
C ILE A 177 -1.13 -9.42 -2.36
N GLY A 178 -0.43 -9.47 -3.50
CA GLY A 178 1.01 -9.20 -3.55
C GLY A 178 1.36 -7.81 -3.02
N GLY A 179 0.62 -6.78 -3.45
CA GLY A 179 0.81 -5.40 -3.01
C GLY A 179 0.59 -5.22 -1.50
N VAL A 180 -0.46 -5.82 -0.94
CA VAL A 180 -0.73 -5.81 0.50
C VAL A 180 0.37 -6.52 1.30
N VAL A 181 0.87 -7.66 0.80
CA VAL A 181 1.97 -8.39 1.46
C VAL A 181 3.24 -7.56 1.49
N MET A 182 3.64 -6.96 0.36
CA MET A 182 4.81 -6.07 0.29
C MET A 182 4.64 -4.83 1.19
N ALA A 183 3.46 -4.22 1.21
CA ALA A 183 3.17 -3.07 2.07
C ALA A 183 3.23 -3.43 3.57
N THR A 184 2.60 -4.53 3.97
CA THR A 184 2.42 -4.87 5.39
C THR A 184 3.65 -5.57 5.98
N PHE A 185 4.29 -6.43 5.20
CA PHE A 185 5.38 -7.31 5.64
C PHE A 185 6.72 -6.99 4.97
N ALA A 186 6.94 -5.72 4.60
CA ALA A 186 8.10 -5.28 3.83
C ALA A 186 9.45 -5.87 4.28
N GLY A 187 9.78 -5.79 5.57
CA GLY A 187 11.02 -6.35 6.09
C GLY A 187 11.14 -7.87 5.87
N SER A 188 10.05 -8.61 6.06
CA SER A 188 10.01 -10.06 5.82
C SER A 188 10.12 -10.36 4.33
N THR A 189 9.42 -9.62 3.47
CA THR A 189 9.50 -9.77 2.02
C THR A 189 10.92 -9.57 1.52
N VAL A 190 11.58 -8.48 1.90
CA VAL A 190 12.95 -8.21 1.47
C VAL A 190 13.92 -9.25 2.06
N GLN A 191 13.75 -9.68 3.32
CA GLN A 191 14.58 -10.75 3.89
C GLN A 191 14.43 -12.07 3.13
N CYS A 192 13.22 -12.40 2.66
CA CYS A 192 13.00 -13.59 1.84
C CYS A 192 13.72 -13.50 0.48
N LEU A 193 13.72 -12.34 -0.16
CA LEU A 193 14.43 -12.12 -1.43
C LEU A 193 15.95 -12.08 -1.22
N PHE A 194 16.40 -11.54 -0.08
CA PHE A 194 17.80 -11.27 0.24
C PHE A 194 18.17 -11.70 1.67
N PRO A 195 18.22 -13.00 1.97
CA PRO A 195 18.45 -13.51 3.33
C PRO A 195 19.84 -13.17 3.89
N HIS A 196 20.78 -12.75 3.05
CA HIS A 196 22.14 -12.39 3.44
C HIS A 196 22.36 -10.88 3.55
N LEU A 197 21.39 -10.06 3.12
CA LEU A 197 21.50 -8.61 3.25
C LEU A 197 21.14 -8.17 4.68
N ILE A 198 21.85 -7.13 5.14
CA ILE A 198 21.48 -6.43 6.36
C ILE A 198 20.43 -5.40 5.95
N LEU A 199 19.19 -5.65 6.34
CA LEU A 199 18.09 -4.74 6.02
C LEU A 199 18.22 -3.42 6.77
N ASP A 200 18.03 -2.33 6.04
CA ASP A 200 17.84 -1.01 6.61
C ASP A 200 16.41 -0.50 6.39
N GLY A 201 16.13 0.70 6.90
CA GLY A 201 14.83 1.34 6.78
C GLY A 201 14.45 1.68 5.33
N ILE A 202 15.43 1.84 4.44
CA ILE A 202 15.23 2.22 3.04
C ILE A 202 14.75 1.04 2.24
N HIS A 203 15.31 -0.15 2.45
CA HIS A 203 14.79 -1.40 1.89
C HIS A 203 13.30 -1.58 2.19
N SER A 204 12.95 -1.46 3.48
CA SER A 204 11.56 -1.61 3.91
C SER A 204 10.66 -0.51 3.33
N HIS A 205 11.15 0.72 3.18
CA HIS A 205 10.40 1.80 2.56
C HIS A 205 10.16 1.57 1.06
N MET A 206 11.19 1.13 0.33
CA MET A 206 11.09 0.88 -1.10
C MET A 206 10.17 -0.32 -1.40
N ASP A 207 10.22 -1.38 -0.60
CA ASP A 207 9.30 -2.53 -0.76
C ASP A 207 7.84 -2.12 -0.50
N ARG A 208 7.59 -1.28 0.53
CA ARG A 208 6.27 -0.68 0.75
C ARG A 208 5.81 0.19 -0.41
N THR A 209 6.73 0.94 -1.02
CA THR A 209 6.44 1.78 -2.19
C THR A 209 6.02 0.92 -3.39
N VAL A 210 6.71 -0.19 -3.65
CA VAL A 210 6.28 -1.16 -4.66
C VAL A 210 4.89 -1.73 -4.31
N GLY A 211 4.67 -2.07 -3.04
CA GLY A 211 3.37 -2.52 -2.54
C GLY A 211 2.25 -1.52 -2.80
N ALA A 212 2.47 -0.23 -2.49
CA ALA A 212 1.52 0.85 -2.73
C ALA A 212 1.16 0.99 -4.22
N LEU A 213 2.17 1.01 -5.09
CA LEU A 213 1.97 1.10 -6.53
C LEU A 213 1.20 -0.10 -7.07
N ASN A 214 1.52 -1.31 -6.59
CA ASN A 214 0.79 -2.52 -6.96
C ASN A 214 -0.66 -2.47 -6.48
N ILE A 215 -0.94 -2.01 -5.26
CA ILE A 215 -2.31 -1.81 -4.76
C ILE A 215 -3.07 -0.88 -5.70
N GLY A 216 -2.52 0.30 -6.03
CA GLY A 216 -3.20 1.22 -6.95
C GLY A 216 -3.42 0.61 -8.33
N MET A 217 -2.44 -0.10 -8.88
CA MET A 217 -2.59 -0.82 -10.16
C MET A 217 -3.61 -1.96 -10.08
N ALA A 218 -3.79 -2.59 -8.93
CA ALA A 218 -4.81 -3.61 -8.75
C ALA A 218 -6.22 -2.99 -8.85
N PHE A 219 -6.42 -1.80 -8.26
CA PHE A 219 -7.69 -1.07 -8.40
C PHE A 219 -7.99 -0.69 -9.85
N LEU A 220 -6.96 -0.41 -10.66
CA LEU A 220 -7.14 -0.19 -12.09
C LEU A 220 -7.75 -1.43 -12.75
N SER A 221 -7.16 -2.60 -12.49
CA SER A 221 -7.65 -3.88 -13.01
C SER A 221 -9.01 -4.28 -12.44
N PHE A 222 -9.34 -3.88 -11.21
CA PHE A 222 -10.67 -4.13 -10.65
C PHE A 222 -11.76 -3.35 -11.37
N ILE A 223 -11.51 -2.08 -11.69
CA ILE A 223 -12.52 -1.18 -12.27
C ILE A 223 -12.58 -1.34 -13.81
N ALA A 224 -11.48 -1.76 -14.44
CA ALA A 224 -11.38 -1.91 -15.89
C ALA A 224 -12.49 -2.76 -16.57
N PRO A 225 -13.06 -3.82 -15.97
CA PRO A 225 -14.22 -4.51 -16.54
C PRO A 225 -15.42 -3.62 -16.86
N GLY A 226 -15.58 -2.50 -16.15
CA GLY A 226 -16.61 -1.49 -16.38
C GLY A 226 -16.27 -0.46 -17.47
N PHE A 227 -15.10 -0.55 -18.13
CA PHE A 227 -14.77 0.31 -19.26
C PHE A 227 -15.61 -0.04 -20.50
N HIS A 228 -16.04 0.97 -21.23
CA HIS A 228 -16.87 0.82 -22.42
C HIS A 228 -16.11 0.19 -23.61
N SER A 229 -14.80 0.44 -23.72
CA SER A 229 -13.97 -0.07 -24.81
C SER A 229 -13.08 -1.22 -24.35
N ASP A 230 -13.10 -2.33 -25.11
CA ASP A 230 -12.16 -3.44 -24.93
C ASP A 230 -10.71 -3.02 -25.18
N GLU A 231 -10.46 -1.95 -25.94
CA GLU A 231 -9.12 -1.42 -26.16
C GLU A 231 -8.52 -0.86 -24.87
N ASP A 232 -9.32 -0.17 -24.05
CA ASP A 232 -8.89 0.36 -22.76
C ASP A 232 -8.64 -0.77 -21.76
N LYS A 233 -9.48 -1.81 -21.77
CA LYS A 233 -9.27 -3.04 -21.00
C LYS A 233 -7.97 -3.74 -21.38
N ARG A 234 -7.69 -3.87 -22.69
CA ARG A 234 -6.44 -4.44 -23.22
C ARG A 234 -5.25 -3.56 -22.86
N ALA A 235 -5.39 -2.23 -22.84
CA ALA A 235 -4.34 -1.32 -22.42
C ALA A 235 -3.89 -1.59 -20.97
N VAL A 236 -4.83 -1.85 -20.05
CA VAL A 236 -4.53 -2.24 -18.66
C VAL A 236 -3.68 -3.51 -18.61
N LEU A 237 -4.10 -4.57 -19.31
CA LEU A 237 -3.36 -5.83 -19.36
C LEU A 237 -1.99 -5.66 -20.04
N LEU A 238 -1.90 -4.86 -21.10
CA LEU A 238 -0.63 -4.63 -21.80
C LEU A 238 0.35 -3.86 -20.92
N GLY A 239 -0.11 -2.87 -20.17
CA GLY A 239 0.71 -2.19 -19.16
C GLY A 239 1.23 -3.16 -18.09
N ARG A 240 0.41 -4.15 -17.68
CA ARG A 240 0.86 -5.23 -16.78
C ARG A 240 1.93 -6.10 -17.42
N ILE A 241 1.74 -6.53 -18.67
CA ILE A 241 2.73 -7.33 -19.39
C ILE A 241 4.07 -6.59 -19.45
N VAL A 242 4.06 -5.29 -19.76
CA VAL A 242 5.27 -4.47 -19.77
C VAL A 242 5.92 -4.43 -18.39
N GLN A 243 5.15 -4.18 -17.32
CA GLN A 243 5.67 -4.23 -15.95
C GLN A 243 6.35 -5.58 -15.64
N CYS A 244 5.70 -6.70 -15.96
CA CYS A 244 6.22 -8.05 -15.72
C CYS A 244 7.52 -8.31 -16.50
N ILE A 245 7.58 -7.93 -17.78
CA ILE A 245 8.79 -8.07 -18.62
C ILE A 245 9.95 -7.25 -18.03
N MET A 246 9.69 -6.01 -17.65
CA MET A 246 10.70 -5.13 -17.09
C MET A 246 11.21 -5.62 -15.74
N LEU A 247 10.31 -6.15 -14.91
CA LEU A 247 10.70 -6.76 -13.65
C LEU A 247 11.54 -8.02 -13.87
N LEU A 248 11.11 -8.92 -14.77
CA LEU A 248 11.89 -10.12 -15.10
C LEU A 248 13.29 -9.74 -15.60
N ALA A 249 13.39 -8.72 -16.45
CA ALA A 249 14.68 -8.19 -16.90
C ALA A 249 15.53 -7.66 -15.74
N SER A 250 14.91 -6.98 -14.77
CA SER A 250 15.59 -6.44 -13.58
C SER A 250 16.11 -7.57 -12.67
N VAL A 251 15.32 -8.61 -12.46
CA VAL A 251 15.71 -9.81 -11.71
C VAL A 251 16.84 -10.56 -12.41
N ALA A 252 16.71 -10.77 -13.72
CA ALA A 252 17.75 -11.41 -14.53
C ALA A 252 19.05 -10.61 -14.48
N TRP A 253 18.97 -9.29 -14.67
CA TRP A 253 20.12 -8.39 -14.54
C TRP A 253 20.81 -8.55 -13.18
N GLN A 254 20.02 -8.54 -12.11
CA GLN A 254 20.54 -8.70 -10.75
C GLN A 254 21.24 -10.04 -10.54
N HIS A 255 20.66 -11.11 -11.05
CA HIS A 255 21.22 -12.45 -10.96
C HIS A 255 22.56 -12.56 -11.70
N PHE A 256 22.63 -12.02 -12.93
CA PHE A 256 23.83 -12.14 -13.78
C PHE A 256 24.97 -11.22 -13.35
N TYR A 257 24.69 -9.98 -12.95
CA TYR A 257 25.74 -8.98 -12.73
C TYR A 257 26.26 -8.91 -11.31
N ILE A 258 25.47 -9.34 -10.31
CA ILE A 258 25.81 -9.06 -8.90
C ILE A 258 26.16 -10.33 -8.11
N ILE A 259 26.00 -11.54 -8.68
CA ILE A 259 26.35 -12.85 -8.05
C ILE A 259 25.80 -12.94 -6.61
N SER A 260 24.68 -12.27 -6.31
CA SER A 260 24.11 -12.22 -4.95
C SER A 260 22.80 -12.98 -4.82
N MET A 261 22.25 -13.48 -5.93
CA MET A 261 21.00 -14.26 -5.92
C MET A 261 21.27 -15.70 -6.36
N THR A 262 20.92 -16.64 -5.50
CA THR A 262 20.82 -18.06 -5.83
C THR A 262 19.75 -18.27 -6.91
N THR A 263 19.85 -19.32 -7.71
CA THR A 263 18.83 -19.68 -8.72
C THR A 263 17.42 -19.76 -8.12
N THR A 264 17.31 -20.20 -6.86
CA THR A 264 16.07 -20.26 -6.09
C THR A 264 15.50 -18.87 -5.79
N GLN A 265 16.33 -17.86 -5.51
CA GLN A 265 15.90 -16.47 -5.31
C GLN A 265 15.51 -15.80 -6.63
N THR A 266 16.24 -16.06 -7.71
CA THR A 266 15.90 -15.59 -9.06
C THR A 266 14.55 -16.13 -9.51
N LEU A 267 14.27 -17.39 -9.19
CA LEU A 267 12.92 -17.94 -9.28
C LEU A 267 12.01 -17.17 -8.31
N THR A 268 12.20 -17.17 -7.00
CA THR A 268 11.31 -16.47 -6.04
C THR A 268 10.98 -14.99 -6.34
N VAL A 269 11.84 -14.22 -6.99
CA VAL A 269 11.56 -12.82 -7.38
C VAL A 269 10.96 -12.74 -8.79
N GLY A 270 11.51 -13.50 -9.73
CA GLY A 270 11.03 -13.57 -11.11
C GLY A 270 9.72 -14.35 -11.25
N ALA A 271 9.38 -15.16 -10.26
CA ALA A 271 8.32 -16.13 -10.32
C ALA A 271 6.95 -15.59 -9.86
N PRO A 272 6.79 -14.87 -8.74
CA PRO A 272 5.57 -14.12 -8.44
C PRO A 272 5.10 -13.23 -9.58
N LEU A 273 6.03 -12.74 -10.41
CA LEU A 273 5.74 -11.78 -11.48
C LEU A 273 5.96 -12.31 -12.91
N ALA A 274 6.47 -13.53 -13.10
CA ALA A 274 6.54 -14.21 -14.40
C ALA A 274 6.21 -15.73 -14.39
N LEU A 275 6.07 -16.41 -13.24
CA LEU A 275 5.53 -17.78 -12.96
C LEU A 275 6.10 -18.33 -11.62
N LEU A 276 5.33 -18.34 -10.51
CA LEU A 276 5.72 -18.67 -9.10
C LEU A 276 6.45 -20.04 -8.96
N PRO A 277 7.73 -20.11 -8.49
CA PRO A 277 8.03 -20.86 -7.25
C PRO A 277 9.31 -20.46 -6.45
N ALA A 278 9.27 -20.88 -5.17
CA ALA A 278 10.35 -21.44 -4.32
C ALA A 278 10.96 -20.58 -3.20
N SER A 279 10.39 -20.56 -1.99
CA SER A 279 10.66 -21.72 -1.11
C SER A 279 9.70 -21.80 0.09
N ASN A 280 9.28 -23.05 0.36
CA ASN A 280 8.72 -23.58 1.61
C ASN A 280 7.23 -23.38 1.95
N TYR A 281 6.34 -23.49 0.96
CA TYR A 281 4.91 -23.84 1.17
C TYR A 281 4.43 -24.81 0.06
N TRP A 282 4.68 -26.10 0.25
CA TRP A 282 4.74 -27.09 -0.82
C TRP A 282 3.43 -27.77 -1.29
N PHE A 283 2.23 -27.45 -0.77
CA PHE A 283 1.01 -28.19 -1.15
C PHE A 283 -0.11 -27.41 -1.87
N GLY A 284 -0.07 -26.08 -1.93
CA GLY A 284 -1.08 -25.30 -2.68
C GLY A 284 -0.70 -24.96 -4.12
N ILE A 285 0.59 -25.08 -4.47
CA ILE A 285 1.19 -24.32 -5.57
C ILE A 285 1.37 -25.16 -6.84
N LEU A 286 1.52 -26.49 -6.72
CA LEU A 286 1.44 -27.39 -7.89
C LEU A 286 0.02 -27.42 -8.48
N GLY A 287 -0.99 -27.12 -7.64
CA GLY A 287 -2.38 -27.02 -8.04
C GLY A 287 -2.63 -25.81 -8.95
N THR A 288 -2.08 -24.64 -8.65
CA THR A 288 -2.37 -23.40 -9.39
C THR A 288 -1.67 -23.32 -10.75
N THR A 289 -0.46 -23.84 -10.89
CA THR A 289 0.28 -23.81 -12.17
C THR A 289 -0.26 -24.82 -13.19
N LEU A 290 -0.70 -26.01 -12.76
CA LEU A 290 -1.37 -26.98 -13.63
C LEU A 290 -2.82 -26.54 -13.95
N TRP A 291 -3.45 -25.80 -13.04
CA TRP A 291 -4.78 -25.20 -13.24
C TRP A 291 -4.74 -24.05 -14.26
N ASP A 292 -3.73 -23.19 -14.23
CA ASP A 292 -3.60 -22.06 -15.16
C ASP A 292 -3.27 -22.49 -16.60
N LEU A 293 -2.50 -23.57 -16.78
CA LEU A 293 -2.30 -24.18 -18.10
C LEU A 293 -3.59 -24.85 -18.63
N GLY A 294 -4.38 -25.45 -17.74
CA GLY A 294 -5.72 -25.96 -18.06
C GLY A 294 -6.70 -24.85 -18.45
N ASN A 295 -6.56 -23.66 -17.87
CA ASN A 295 -7.43 -22.51 -18.12
C ASN A 295 -7.10 -21.77 -19.41
N ILE A 296 -5.85 -21.77 -19.86
CA ILE A 296 -5.47 -21.29 -21.21
C ILE A 296 -6.09 -22.20 -22.29
N ILE A 297 -6.19 -23.50 -22.02
CA ILE A 297 -6.84 -24.48 -22.90
C ILE A 297 -8.38 -24.34 -22.86
N GLN A 298 -8.98 -23.97 -21.72
CA GLN A 298 -10.41 -23.62 -21.65
C GLN A 298 -10.74 -22.26 -22.29
N LEU A 299 -9.86 -21.27 -22.21
CA LEU A 299 -9.98 -19.96 -22.87
C LEU A 299 -10.12 -20.09 -24.40
N LEU A 300 -9.55 -21.14 -24.98
CA LEU A 300 -9.67 -21.47 -26.41
C LEU A 300 -10.99 -22.21 -26.74
N ARG A 301 -11.79 -22.63 -25.75
CA ARG A 301 -12.96 -23.51 -25.95
C ARG A 301 -14.33 -22.86 -25.71
N THR A 302 -14.41 -21.73 -25.01
CA THR A 302 -15.72 -21.17 -24.61
C THR A 302 -15.88 -19.75 -25.11
N VAL A 303 -16.29 -19.65 -26.38
CA VAL A 303 -17.07 -18.54 -26.90
C VAL A 303 -18.53 -18.97 -26.80
N GLU A 304 -19.32 -18.26 -26.00
CA GLU A 304 -20.71 -17.83 -26.22
C GLU A 304 -21.54 -17.69 -24.91
N TRP A 305 -22.51 -16.75 -24.96
CA TRP A 305 -23.68 -16.48 -24.08
C TRP A 305 -23.52 -15.53 -22.85
N GLY A 306 -23.80 -14.24 -23.06
CA GLY A 306 -25.14 -13.62 -22.92
C GLY A 306 -25.73 -13.29 -21.52
N GLY A 307 -26.28 -12.07 -21.38
CA GLY A 307 -27.43 -11.74 -20.50
C GLY A 307 -27.20 -10.68 -19.41
N GLY A 308 -27.76 -9.47 -19.59
CA GLY A 308 -27.61 -8.31 -18.69
C GLY A 308 -28.70 -8.16 -17.60
N ALA A 309 -28.55 -7.12 -16.75
CA ALA A 309 -29.56 -6.68 -15.78
C ALA A 309 -29.45 -5.17 -15.45
N GLU A 310 -30.62 -4.56 -15.17
CA GLU A 310 -30.91 -3.13 -15.07
C GLU A 310 -30.57 -2.45 -13.72
N ASN A 311 -30.39 -1.12 -13.80
CA ASN A 311 -29.92 -0.18 -12.78
C ASN A 311 -31.05 0.41 -11.91
N THR A 312 -31.04 0.19 -10.58
CA THR A 312 -31.70 1.06 -9.58
C THR A 312 -31.06 0.95 -8.17
N SER A 313 -29.91 1.60 -7.90
CA SER A 313 -29.36 1.65 -6.50
C SER A 313 -28.39 2.81 -6.18
N SER A 314 -28.60 4.02 -6.72
CA SER A 314 -27.57 5.08 -6.66
C SER A 314 -27.19 5.59 -5.26
N GLY A 315 -28.08 5.57 -4.26
CA GLY A 315 -27.79 6.15 -2.94
C GLY A 315 -26.96 5.25 -2.01
N LEU A 316 -27.31 3.97 -1.92
CA LEU A 316 -26.64 3.00 -1.06
C LEU A 316 -25.25 2.64 -1.59
N ASP A 317 -25.11 2.57 -2.92
CA ASP A 317 -23.85 2.29 -3.59
C ASP A 317 -22.82 3.42 -3.36
N HIS A 318 -23.26 4.67 -3.34
CA HIS A 318 -22.39 5.81 -3.03
C HIS A 318 -21.85 5.76 -1.58
N SER A 319 -22.70 5.43 -0.60
CA SER A 319 -22.27 5.29 0.80
C SER A 319 -21.29 4.14 0.97
N LEU A 320 -21.57 2.99 0.36
CA LEU A 320 -20.72 1.79 0.41
C LEU A 320 -19.34 2.04 -0.22
N ARG A 321 -19.29 2.74 -1.36
CA ARG A 321 -18.03 3.13 -2.00
C ARG A 321 -17.23 4.12 -1.15
N ARG A 322 -17.87 5.12 -0.54
CA ARG A 322 -17.17 6.08 0.34
C ARG A 322 -16.58 5.39 1.58
N ASP A 323 -17.37 4.51 2.20
CA ASP A 323 -16.92 3.79 3.38
C ASP A 323 -15.85 2.72 3.06
N PHE A 324 -15.80 2.22 1.81
CA PHE A 324 -14.68 1.42 1.35
C PHE A 324 -13.37 2.21 1.46
N PHE A 325 -13.28 3.41 0.88
CA PHE A 325 -12.04 4.19 0.85
C PHE A 325 -11.53 4.52 2.26
N VAL A 326 -12.41 4.98 3.16
CA VAL A 326 -12.02 5.35 4.53
C VAL A 326 -11.50 4.15 5.31
N ILE A 327 -12.19 3.01 5.23
CA ILE A 327 -11.85 1.82 6.03
C ILE A 327 -10.69 1.05 5.41
N PHE A 328 -10.57 1.04 4.08
CA PHE A 328 -9.43 0.43 3.40
C PHE A 328 -8.13 1.18 3.76
N ILE A 329 -8.11 2.51 3.62
CA ILE A 329 -6.95 3.32 3.98
C ILE A 329 -6.64 3.17 5.47
N GLY A 330 -7.64 3.28 6.34
CA GLY A 330 -7.46 3.08 7.78
C GLY A 330 -6.93 1.68 8.15
N GLY A 331 -7.41 0.64 7.46
CA GLY A 331 -6.95 -0.73 7.61
C GLY A 331 -5.51 -0.94 7.15
N VAL A 332 -5.13 -0.40 5.99
CA VAL A 332 -3.74 -0.43 5.49
C VAL A 332 -2.80 0.34 6.42
N VAL A 333 -3.22 1.51 6.91
CA VAL A 333 -2.44 2.30 7.88
C VAL A 333 -2.22 1.50 9.17
N MET A 334 -3.27 0.94 9.77
CA MET A 334 -3.12 0.13 10.98
C MET A 334 -2.30 -1.13 10.75
N ALA A 335 -2.47 -1.79 9.60
CA ALA A 335 -1.70 -2.98 9.24
C ALA A 335 -0.21 -2.65 9.08
N THR A 336 0.10 -1.52 8.44
CA THR A 336 1.48 -1.20 8.07
C THR A 336 2.25 -0.50 9.20
N PHE A 337 1.57 0.27 10.04
CA PHE A 337 2.15 1.00 11.18
C PHE A 337 1.74 0.45 12.52
N ALA A 338 1.48 -0.85 12.56
CA ALA A 338 1.24 -1.60 13.78
C ALA A 338 2.38 -1.39 14.78
N GLY A 339 2.07 -0.85 15.96
CA GLY A 339 3.06 -0.30 16.88
C GLY A 339 3.05 1.22 16.93
N SER A 340 3.28 1.89 15.80
CA SER A 340 3.39 3.36 15.75
C SER A 340 2.05 4.06 15.87
N THR A 341 0.95 3.45 15.39
CA THR A 341 -0.41 3.99 15.60
C THR A 341 -0.76 4.02 17.09
N VAL A 342 -0.46 2.92 17.80
CA VAL A 342 -0.65 2.81 19.25
C VAL A 342 0.31 3.71 20.01
N GLN A 343 1.57 3.83 19.60
CA GLN A 343 2.52 4.78 20.20
C GLN A 343 2.13 6.24 19.99
N CYS A 344 1.52 6.58 18.85
CA CYS A 344 1.03 7.93 18.58
C CYS A 344 -0.15 8.29 19.51
N LEU A 345 -1.06 7.34 19.73
CA LEU A 345 -2.17 7.50 20.67
C LEU A 345 -1.72 7.42 22.13
N PHE A 346 -0.67 6.62 22.41
CA PHE A 346 -0.19 6.27 23.75
C PHE A 346 1.35 6.30 23.79
N PRO A 347 1.97 7.49 23.82
CA PRO A 347 3.43 7.64 23.72
C PRO A 347 4.21 7.03 24.89
N HIS A 348 3.51 6.68 25.98
CA HIS A 348 4.10 6.04 27.16
C HIS A 348 4.06 4.51 27.12
N LEU A 349 3.40 3.91 26.12
CA LEU A 349 3.27 2.46 26.02
C LEU A 349 4.54 1.85 25.41
N ILE A 350 5.20 0.96 26.15
CA ILE A 350 6.25 0.10 25.59
C ILE A 350 5.54 -1.03 24.84
N LEU A 351 5.48 -0.92 23.51
CA LEU A 351 4.91 -1.99 22.69
C LEU A 351 5.85 -3.19 22.64
N ASP A 352 5.33 -4.34 23.07
CA ASP A 352 5.93 -5.63 22.75
C ASP A 352 5.49 -6.11 21.34
N GLY A 353 6.09 -7.21 20.89
CA GLY A 353 5.77 -7.80 19.58
C GLY A 353 4.31 -8.27 19.45
N ILE A 354 3.62 -8.52 20.57
CA ILE A 354 2.23 -8.99 20.59
C ILE A 354 1.29 -7.85 20.20
N HIS A 355 1.49 -6.65 20.76
CA HIS A 355 0.65 -5.50 20.41
C HIS A 355 0.80 -5.08 18.95
N SER A 356 2.04 -5.10 18.40
CA SER A 356 2.23 -4.88 16.95
C SER A 356 1.52 -5.98 16.14
N HIS A 357 1.61 -7.26 16.53
CA HIS A 357 0.90 -8.31 15.81
C HIS A 357 -0.64 -8.16 15.84
N MET A 358 -1.20 -7.72 16.98
CA MET A 358 -2.63 -7.44 17.10
C MET A 358 -3.06 -6.27 16.21
N ASP A 359 -2.32 -5.17 16.19
CA ASP A 359 -2.59 -4.03 15.29
C ASP A 359 -2.56 -4.47 13.82
N ARG A 360 -1.59 -5.31 13.43
CA ARG A 360 -1.51 -5.85 12.06
C ARG A 360 -2.74 -6.67 11.72
N THR A 361 -3.19 -7.48 12.66
CA THR A 361 -4.36 -8.35 12.50
C THR A 361 -5.63 -7.53 12.37
N VAL A 362 -5.80 -6.49 13.20
CA VAL A 362 -6.92 -5.54 13.15
C VAL A 362 -6.93 -4.77 11.84
N GLY A 363 -5.77 -4.27 11.39
CA GLY A 363 -5.62 -3.62 10.09
C GLY A 363 -5.99 -4.55 8.93
N ALA A 364 -5.50 -5.78 8.92
CA ALA A 364 -5.84 -6.79 7.92
C ALA A 364 -7.35 -7.12 7.91
N LEU A 365 -7.99 -7.21 9.07
CA LEU A 365 -9.44 -7.42 9.18
C LEU A 365 -10.23 -6.24 8.58
N ASN A 366 -9.78 -5.01 8.84
CA ASN A 366 -10.38 -3.80 8.26
C ASN A 366 -10.22 -3.76 6.74
N ILE A 367 -9.08 -4.18 6.20
CA ILE A 367 -8.88 -4.31 4.75
C ILE A 367 -9.88 -5.31 4.15
N GLY A 368 -9.99 -6.51 4.74
CA GLY A 368 -10.93 -7.53 4.26
C GLY A 368 -12.39 -7.06 4.28
N MET A 369 -12.77 -6.32 5.31
CA MET A 369 -14.12 -5.79 5.46
C MET A 369 -14.39 -4.54 4.61
N ALA A 370 -13.36 -3.75 4.30
CA ALA A 370 -13.45 -2.73 3.26
C ALA A 370 -13.82 -3.36 1.93
N PHE A 371 -13.13 -4.44 1.57
CA PHE A 371 -13.37 -5.18 0.34
C PHE A 371 -14.82 -5.67 0.21
N LEU A 372 -15.42 -6.19 1.28
CA LEU A 372 -16.82 -6.60 1.28
C LEU A 372 -17.77 -5.44 0.96
N SER A 373 -17.48 -4.22 1.44
CA SER A 373 -18.31 -3.05 1.15
C SER A 373 -18.09 -2.46 -0.22
N PHE A 374 -16.94 -2.74 -0.81
CA PHE A 374 -16.67 -2.37 -2.18
C PHE A 374 -17.36 -3.30 -3.19
N ILE A 375 -17.52 -4.58 -2.84
CA ILE A 375 -18.27 -5.56 -3.66
C ILE A 375 -19.79 -5.41 -3.46
N ALA A 376 -20.23 -4.99 -2.27
CA ALA A 376 -21.64 -4.88 -1.92
C ALA A 376 -22.53 -4.12 -2.94
N PRO A 377 -22.10 -3.05 -3.63
CA PRO A 377 -22.87 -2.43 -4.70
C PRO A 377 -23.31 -3.40 -5.81
N GLY A 378 -22.55 -4.46 -6.07
CA GLY A 378 -22.89 -5.52 -7.03
C GLY A 378 -23.89 -6.56 -6.52
N PHE A 379 -24.34 -6.47 -5.27
CA PHE A 379 -25.37 -7.37 -4.75
C PHE A 379 -26.75 -7.00 -5.29
N HIS A 380 -27.52 -8.01 -5.69
CA HIS A 380 -28.85 -7.81 -6.28
C HIS A 380 -29.91 -7.40 -5.26
N SER A 381 -29.72 -7.71 -3.97
CA SER A 381 -30.66 -7.36 -2.91
C SER A 381 -30.14 -6.20 -2.06
N ASP A 382 -30.99 -5.20 -1.84
CA ASP A 382 -30.74 -4.15 -0.84
C ASP A 382 -30.57 -4.71 0.58
N GLU A 383 -31.14 -5.89 0.87
CA GLU A 383 -30.93 -6.57 2.16
C GLU A 383 -29.50 -7.07 2.32
N ASP A 384 -28.88 -7.59 1.25
CA ASP A 384 -27.48 -8.02 1.28
C ASP A 384 -26.54 -6.82 1.46
N LYS A 385 -26.85 -5.71 0.78
CA LYS A 385 -26.13 -4.44 0.95
C LYS A 385 -26.24 -3.91 2.38
N ARG A 386 -27.43 -3.97 2.98
CA ARG A 386 -27.68 -3.59 4.38
C ARG A 386 -27.01 -4.55 5.36
N ALA A 387 -26.94 -5.84 5.07
CA ALA A 387 -26.26 -6.83 5.89
C ALA A 387 -24.75 -6.58 5.94
N VAL A 388 -24.13 -6.17 4.83
CA VAL A 388 -22.73 -5.72 4.80
C VAL A 388 -22.55 -4.48 5.66
N LEU A 389 -23.44 -3.49 5.51
CA LEU A 389 -23.39 -2.26 6.31
C LEU A 389 -23.55 -2.56 7.82
N LEU A 390 -24.46 -3.47 8.18
CA LEU A 390 -24.70 -3.88 9.56
C LEU A 390 -23.53 -4.67 10.15
N GLY A 391 -22.95 -5.60 9.38
CA GLY A 391 -21.74 -6.32 9.75
C GLY A 391 -20.58 -5.38 10.06
N ARG A 392 -20.50 -4.24 9.37
CA ARG A 392 -19.52 -3.18 9.64
C ARG A 392 -19.82 -2.38 10.90
N ILE A 393 -21.07 -2.00 11.14
CA ILE A 393 -21.44 -1.32 12.38
C ILE A 393 -21.06 -2.19 13.57
N VAL A 394 -21.37 -3.50 13.51
CA VAL A 394 -20.99 -4.47 14.55
C VAL A 394 -19.47 -4.56 14.70
N GLN A 395 -18.72 -4.64 13.61
CA GLN A 395 -17.25 -4.68 13.66
C GLN A 395 -16.65 -3.40 14.27
N CYS A 396 -17.12 -2.22 13.88
CA CYS A 396 -16.69 -0.95 14.45
C CYS A 396 -16.95 -0.91 15.97
N ILE A 397 -18.12 -1.41 16.41
CA ILE A 397 -18.45 -1.55 17.82
C ILE A 397 -17.50 -2.53 18.52
N MET A 398 -17.19 -3.68 17.91
CA MET A 398 -16.26 -4.66 18.48
C MET A 398 -14.83 -4.13 18.55
N LEU A 399 -14.38 -3.36 17.55
CA LEU A 399 -13.08 -2.69 17.57
C LEU A 399 -13.01 -1.62 18.65
N LEU A 400 -14.02 -0.76 18.75
CA LEU A 400 -14.15 0.23 19.82
C LEU A 400 -14.18 -0.44 21.21
N ALA A 401 -14.93 -1.53 21.36
CA ALA A 401 -14.97 -2.30 22.60
C ALA A 401 -13.64 -2.97 22.92
N SER A 402 -12.91 -3.46 21.91
CA SER A 402 -11.57 -4.05 22.08
C SER A 402 -10.54 -3.00 22.51
N VAL A 403 -10.55 -1.84 21.87
CA VAL A 403 -9.71 -0.69 22.27
C VAL A 403 -10.07 -0.21 23.67
N ALA A 404 -11.36 -0.08 23.99
CA ALA A 404 -11.83 0.31 25.32
C ALA A 404 -11.45 -0.73 26.40
N TRP A 405 -11.53 -2.03 26.07
CA TRP A 405 -11.12 -3.12 26.95
C TRP A 405 -9.62 -3.12 27.19
N GLN A 406 -8.80 -2.94 26.14
CA GLN A 406 -7.35 -2.76 26.28
C GLN A 406 -7.05 -1.55 27.17
N HIS A 407 -7.78 -0.44 27.01
CA HIS A 407 -7.66 0.72 27.88
C HIS A 407 -7.98 0.40 29.35
N PHE A 408 -9.09 -0.29 29.61
CA PHE A 408 -9.48 -0.69 30.95
C PHE A 408 -8.45 -1.65 31.58
N TYR A 409 -7.91 -2.57 30.78
CA TYR A 409 -6.89 -3.53 31.22
C TYR A 409 -5.55 -2.87 31.52
N ILE A 410 -5.10 -1.92 30.70
CA ILE A 410 -3.85 -1.16 30.92
C ILE A 410 -3.98 -0.28 32.17
N ILE A 411 -5.13 0.39 32.36
CA ILE A 411 -5.41 1.19 33.56
C ILE A 411 -5.46 0.29 34.81
N SER A 412 -6.10 -0.88 34.73
CA SER A 412 -6.15 -1.80 35.88
C SER A 412 -4.78 -2.37 36.22
N MET A 413 -3.95 -2.69 35.23
CA MET A 413 -2.56 -3.14 35.42
C MET A 413 -1.67 -2.07 36.05
N THR A 414 -1.74 -0.82 35.56
CA THR A 414 -0.98 0.30 36.15
C THR A 414 -1.47 0.62 37.57
N THR A 415 -2.77 0.57 37.83
CA THR A 415 -3.34 0.77 39.18
C THR A 415 -2.94 -0.37 40.12
N THR A 416 -2.94 -1.61 39.64
CA THR A 416 -2.54 -2.81 40.41
C THR A 416 -1.05 -2.84 40.67
N GLN A 417 -0.19 -2.44 39.72
CA GLN A 417 1.25 -2.29 39.94
C GLN A 417 1.57 -1.13 40.89
N THR A 418 0.82 -0.02 40.83
CA THR A 418 0.97 1.09 41.78
C THR A 418 0.55 0.66 43.19
N LEU A 419 -0.47 -0.20 43.34
CA LEU A 419 -0.89 -0.76 44.63
C LEU A 419 0.04 -1.88 45.13
N THR A 420 0.55 -2.75 44.26
CA THR A 420 1.40 -3.89 44.66
C THR A 420 2.87 -3.52 44.85
N VAL A 421 3.36 -2.47 44.19
CA VAL A 421 4.75 -1.97 44.38
C VAL A 421 4.77 -0.75 45.31
N GLY A 422 3.77 0.12 45.24
CA GLY A 422 3.68 1.32 46.07
C GLY A 422 3.26 1.06 47.52
N ALA A 423 2.36 0.10 47.79
CA ALA A 423 1.94 -0.19 49.16
C ALA A 423 3.04 -0.83 50.03
N PRO A 424 3.85 -1.81 49.53
CA PRO A 424 4.98 -2.34 50.29
C PRO A 424 6.09 -1.31 50.50
N LEU A 425 6.34 -0.43 49.52
CA LEU A 425 7.36 0.62 49.63
C LEU A 425 6.93 1.72 50.61
N ALA A 426 5.65 2.11 50.62
CA ALA A 426 5.09 3.03 51.61
C ALA A 426 5.10 2.42 53.03
N LEU A 427 4.83 1.11 53.17
CA LEU A 427 4.94 0.38 54.44
C LEU A 427 6.39 0.24 54.92
N LEU A 428 7.35 0.05 54.01
CA LEU A 428 8.79 0.04 54.31
C LEU A 428 9.32 1.42 54.73
N LEU A 429 8.82 2.49 54.10
CA LEU A 429 9.17 3.86 54.48
C LEU A 429 8.52 4.26 55.80
N LEU A 430 7.28 3.82 56.08
CA LEU A 430 6.64 4.02 57.39
C LEU A 430 7.35 3.23 58.50
N SER A 431 7.79 1.99 58.23
CA SER A 431 8.49 1.17 59.24
C SER A 431 9.89 1.69 59.56
N GLY A 432 10.59 2.24 58.56
CA GLY A 432 11.86 2.97 58.76
C GLY A 432 11.67 4.26 59.54
N TYR A 433 10.58 4.99 59.30
CA TYR A 433 10.27 6.23 60.05
C TYR A 433 9.91 5.93 61.52
N LEU A 434 9.12 4.89 61.77
CA LEU A 434 8.74 4.46 63.13
C LEU A 434 9.94 3.90 63.91
N SER A 435 10.87 3.17 63.29
CA SER A 435 12.06 2.66 63.98
C SER A 435 13.11 3.75 64.27
N SER A 436 13.10 4.86 63.53
CA SER A 436 13.96 6.02 63.78
C SER A 436 13.52 6.88 64.98
N GLY A 437 12.28 6.71 65.44
CA GLY A 437 11.71 7.44 66.58
C GLY A 437 12.11 6.90 67.95
N GLU A 438 12.59 5.66 68.06
CA GLU A 438 12.90 5.02 69.36
C GLU A 438 14.36 5.18 69.82
N ARG A 439 15.24 5.83 69.04
CA ARG A 439 16.64 6.09 69.44
C ARG A 439 16.91 7.53 69.85
N LYS A 440 16.15 8.05 70.81
CA LYS A 440 16.57 9.21 71.62
C LYS A 440 15.89 9.18 72.98
N LYS A 441 16.48 8.43 73.90
CA LYS A 441 16.50 8.71 75.34
C LYS A 441 17.36 7.64 76.01
N GLU A 442 18.59 8.03 76.33
CA GLU A 442 19.38 7.60 77.49
C GLU A 442 20.73 8.33 77.39
N ASP A 443 20.72 9.54 77.96
CA ASP A 443 21.83 10.06 78.76
C ASP A 443 21.64 9.55 80.20
#